data_AF-A0A7S1KIM1-F1
#
_entry.id   AF-A0A7S1KIM1-F1
#
_cell.length_a   1.000
_cell.length_b   1.000
_cell.length_c   1.000
_cell.angle_alpha   90.00
_cell.angle_beta   90.00
_cell.angle_gamma   90.00
#
_symmetry.space_group_name_H-M   'P 1'
#
loop_
_entity.id
_entity.type
_entity.pdbx_description
1 polymer ?
#
loop_
_entity_poly.entity_id
_entity_poly.type
_entity_poly.pdbx_seq_one_letter_code
_entity_poly.pdbx_strand_id
1 'polypeptide(L)'
;GTFELFRDNTTNEIRAIRDEPEFAITLNPPLPTNAVHPLQQHPFQQHMKHDDPPVQSAIWFDEEAEDGWTAGAAGVIGDIAASMSAFIVAMILLHHHKIGVLPIHIMHMDIDRSVRGGYLDGVLMRSPHTPLHGCSAVRASEAAHGEVYQTHLLTAFEDPFIALVEFWVLPDDRQNVSVLLVTTEQPVGSPGDPFPARHQRTAALARRSLGPVAPVLLDGQAP
;
A
#
# COMPACT_ATOMS: atom_id res chain seq x y z
N GLY A 1 -22.99 -18.58 10.13
CA GLY A 1 -22.39 -17.32 10.58
C GLY A 1 -22.94 -16.95 11.92
N THR A 2 -22.06 -16.51 12.81
CA THR A 2 -22.41 -15.76 14.02
C THR A 2 -22.65 -14.31 13.60
N PHE A 3 -23.49 -13.57 14.30
CA PHE A 3 -23.63 -12.13 14.07
C PHE A 3 -23.02 -11.37 15.23
N GLU A 4 -22.21 -10.37 14.91
CA GLU A 4 -21.76 -9.36 15.86
C GLU A 4 -22.58 -8.09 15.66
N LEU A 5 -23.17 -7.58 16.75
CA LEU A 5 -24.01 -6.39 16.74
C LEU A 5 -23.23 -5.20 17.27
N PHE A 6 -23.15 -4.16 16.44
CA PHE A 6 -22.54 -2.87 16.77
C PHE A 6 -23.62 -1.81 16.83
N ARG A 7 -23.62 -1.02 17.89
CA ARG A 7 -24.47 0.19 17.97
C ARG A 7 -23.61 1.40 17.67
N ASP A 8 -24.00 2.17 16.66
CA ASP A 8 -23.47 3.51 16.46
C ASP A 8 -24.10 4.43 17.51
N ASN A 9 -23.30 4.93 18.45
CA ASN A 9 -23.78 5.78 19.53
C ASN A 9 -24.18 7.19 19.08
N THR A 10 -23.80 7.60 17.86
CA THR A 10 -24.11 8.91 17.29
C THR A 10 -25.44 8.89 16.56
N THR A 11 -25.71 7.83 15.79
CA THR A 11 -26.93 7.67 14.99
C THR A 11 -27.98 6.77 15.66
N ASN A 12 -27.61 6.04 16.71
CA ASN A 12 -28.38 4.95 17.34
C ASN A 12 -28.72 3.78 16.39
N GLU A 13 -28.11 3.71 15.21
CA GLU A 13 -28.24 2.57 14.30
C GLU A 13 -27.62 1.31 14.90
N ILE A 14 -28.24 0.16 14.63
CA ILE A 14 -27.66 -1.14 14.92
C ILE A 14 -27.18 -1.72 13.60
N ARG A 15 -25.87 -2.01 13.52
CA ARG A 15 -25.22 -2.69 12.41
C ARG A 15 -24.90 -4.11 12.83
N ALA A 16 -25.20 -5.08 11.97
CA ALA A 16 -24.86 -6.48 12.20
C ALA A 16 -23.78 -6.87 11.20
N ILE A 17 -22.67 -7.43 11.68
CA ILE A 17 -21.66 -8.06 10.83
C ILE A 17 -21.89 -9.57 10.91
N ARG A 18 -22.08 -10.20 9.76
CA ARG A 18 -22.19 -11.65 9.65
C ARG A 18 -20.78 -12.21 9.49
N ASP A 19 -20.41 -13.12 10.39
CA ASP A 19 -19.18 -13.87 10.27
C ASP A 19 -19.35 -14.96 9.19
N GLU A 20 -18.50 -14.89 8.17
CA GLU A 20 -18.51 -15.77 7.01
C GLU A 20 -17.10 -16.39 6.83
N PRO A 21 -16.98 -17.73 6.78
CA PRO A 21 -15.68 -18.40 6.76
C PRO A 21 -14.77 -17.97 5.62
N GLU A 22 -15.34 -17.61 4.47
CA GLU A 22 -14.59 -17.13 3.31
C GLU A 22 -13.91 -15.76 3.55
N PHE A 23 -14.39 -14.95 4.49
CA PHE A 23 -13.78 -13.67 4.89
C PHE A 23 -12.88 -13.80 6.12
N ALA A 24 -12.50 -15.03 6.49
CA ALA A 24 -11.64 -15.25 7.65
C ALA A 24 -10.28 -14.55 7.51
N ILE A 25 -9.89 -13.87 8.58
CA ILE A 25 -8.59 -13.22 8.70
C ILE A 25 -7.72 -14.05 9.63
N THR A 26 -6.53 -14.41 9.17
CA THR A 26 -5.56 -15.16 9.99
C THR A 26 -4.55 -14.20 10.61
N LEU A 27 -4.53 -14.13 11.94
CA LEU A 27 -3.53 -13.38 12.70
C LEU A 27 -2.28 -14.25 12.93
N ASN A 28 -1.09 -13.66 12.79
CA ASN A 28 0.19 -14.37 12.86
C ASN A 28 0.24 -15.60 11.92
N PRO A 29 -0.04 -15.43 10.61
CA PRO A 29 0.08 -16.53 9.67
C PRO A 29 1.53 -17.05 9.65
N PRO A 30 1.74 -18.32 9.28
CA PRO A 30 3.08 -18.82 8.98
C PRO A 30 3.70 -17.97 7.86
N LEU A 31 4.81 -17.31 8.17
CA LEU A 31 5.52 -16.47 7.22
C LEU A 31 6.52 -17.33 6.40
N PRO A 32 6.66 -17.11 5.08
CA PRO A 32 7.59 -17.88 4.26
C PRO A 32 9.03 -17.84 4.80
N THR A 33 9.64 -19.00 5.02
CA THR A 33 11.04 -19.12 5.51
C THR A 33 11.99 -19.75 4.50
N ASN A 34 11.47 -20.25 3.38
CA ASN A 34 12.19 -21.13 2.45
C ASN A 34 12.65 -20.44 1.15
N ALA A 35 12.18 -19.22 0.88
CA ALA A 35 12.63 -18.40 -0.24
C ALA A 35 13.62 -17.32 0.25
N VAL A 36 14.62 -16.99 -0.57
CA VAL A 36 15.41 -15.77 -0.36
C VAL A 36 14.47 -14.60 -0.62
N HIS A 37 13.93 -14.03 0.46
CA HIS A 37 13.00 -12.91 0.40
C HIS A 37 13.64 -11.76 -0.41
N PRO A 38 12.87 -10.99 -1.21
CA PRO A 38 13.43 -9.93 -2.07
C PRO A 38 14.18 -8.84 -1.30
N LEU A 39 13.91 -8.76 0.01
CA LEU A 39 14.59 -7.88 0.99
C LEU A 39 15.64 -8.60 1.85
N GLN A 40 16.20 -9.73 1.38
CA GLN A 40 17.20 -10.60 2.03
C GLN A 40 16.72 -11.35 3.29
N GLN A 41 16.06 -10.65 4.22
CA GLN A 41 15.43 -11.21 5.42
C GLN A 41 13.96 -10.79 5.41
N HIS A 42 13.06 -11.62 5.96
CA HIS A 42 11.64 -11.31 5.94
C HIS A 42 11.35 -10.16 6.92
N PRO A 43 11.06 -8.94 6.45
CA PRO A 43 10.98 -7.75 7.31
C PRO A 43 9.84 -7.85 8.32
N PHE A 44 8.80 -8.63 8.02
CA PHE A 44 7.64 -8.79 8.92
C PHE A 44 8.00 -9.61 10.15
N GLN A 45 8.91 -10.59 10.03
CA GLN A 45 9.40 -11.36 11.18
C GLN A 45 10.28 -10.51 12.10
N GLN A 46 11.16 -9.69 11.53
CA GLN A 46 12.13 -8.92 12.29
C GLN A 46 11.51 -7.75 13.05
N HIS A 47 10.43 -7.19 12.51
CA HIS A 47 9.80 -5.99 13.02
C HIS A 47 8.39 -6.22 13.58
N MET A 48 8.01 -7.48 13.78
CA MET A 48 6.72 -7.86 14.34
C MET A 48 6.47 -7.17 15.68
N LYS A 49 5.29 -6.57 15.82
CA LYS A 49 4.79 -6.00 17.08
C LYS A 49 3.75 -6.95 17.66
N HIS A 50 3.82 -7.17 18.98
CA HIS A 50 2.90 -8.09 19.66
C HIS A 50 1.43 -7.66 19.51
N ASP A 51 1.16 -6.37 19.67
CA ASP A 51 -0.20 -5.82 19.64
C ASP A 51 -0.67 -5.44 18.22
N ASP A 52 0.17 -5.63 17.20
CA ASP A 52 -0.12 -5.33 15.80
C ASP A 52 0.53 -6.41 14.91
N PRO A 53 0.06 -7.68 15.03
CA PRO A 53 0.69 -8.83 14.38
C PRO A 53 0.45 -8.84 12.87
N PRO A 54 1.28 -9.54 12.07
CA PRO A 54 1.03 -9.80 10.67
C PRO A 54 -0.33 -10.46 10.44
N VAL A 55 -0.94 -10.14 9.30
CA VAL A 55 -2.29 -10.55 8.96
C VAL A 55 -2.32 -11.14 7.57
N GLN A 56 -2.86 -12.33 7.43
CA GLN A 56 -3.21 -12.91 6.14
C GLN A 56 -4.71 -12.78 5.93
N SER A 57 -5.11 -12.27 4.77
CA SER A 57 -6.51 -12.09 4.42
C SER A 57 -6.74 -12.47 2.97
N ALA A 58 -7.80 -13.24 2.72
CA ALA A 58 -8.29 -13.51 1.37
C ALA A 58 -9.30 -12.45 0.90
N ILE A 59 -9.56 -11.40 1.69
CA ILE A 59 -10.54 -10.37 1.33
C ILE A 59 -9.94 -9.45 0.26
N TRP A 60 -10.65 -9.28 -0.86
CA TRP A 60 -10.27 -8.37 -1.94
C TRP A 60 -11.50 -7.66 -2.51
N PHE A 61 -11.26 -6.57 -3.25
CA PHE A 61 -12.32 -5.80 -3.88
C PHE A 61 -12.45 -6.18 -5.36
N ASP A 62 -13.63 -6.66 -5.75
CA ASP A 62 -14.04 -6.99 -7.11
C ASP A 62 -15.11 -6.01 -7.59
N GLU A 63 -14.78 -5.23 -8.62
CA GLU A 63 -15.72 -4.27 -9.22
C GLU A 63 -16.94 -4.94 -9.88
N GLU A 64 -16.84 -6.23 -10.21
CA GLU A 64 -17.92 -6.99 -10.84
C GLU A 64 -18.87 -7.65 -9.80
N ALA A 65 -18.47 -7.71 -8.52
CA ALA A 65 -19.28 -8.29 -7.46
C ALA A 65 -20.39 -7.33 -6.98
N GLU A 66 -21.54 -7.88 -6.59
CA GLU A 66 -22.74 -7.11 -6.20
C GLU A 66 -22.47 -6.11 -5.06
N ASP A 67 -21.63 -6.49 -4.09
CA ASP A 67 -21.26 -5.67 -2.94
C ASP A 67 -19.81 -5.14 -2.99
N GLY A 68 -19.10 -5.38 -4.09
CA GLY A 68 -17.71 -4.95 -4.30
C GLY A 68 -16.65 -5.72 -3.51
N TRP A 69 -16.98 -6.29 -2.34
CA TRP A 69 -16.05 -7.11 -1.55
C TRP A 69 -16.31 -8.60 -1.75
N THR A 70 -15.24 -9.34 -1.93
CA THR A 70 -15.31 -10.79 -2.12
C THR A 70 -14.14 -11.48 -1.43
N ALA A 71 -14.35 -12.74 -1.12
CA ALA A 71 -13.30 -13.63 -0.65
C ALA A 71 -12.56 -14.24 -1.84
N GLY A 72 -11.24 -14.36 -1.75
CA GLY A 72 -10.44 -15.10 -2.70
C GLY A 72 -10.96 -16.54 -2.82
N ALA A 73 -10.86 -17.11 -4.03
CA ALA A 73 -11.25 -18.50 -4.25
C ALA A 73 -10.56 -19.42 -3.25
N ALA A 74 -11.26 -20.46 -2.78
CA ALA A 74 -10.70 -21.41 -1.82
C ALA A 74 -9.36 -21.98 -2.31
N GLY A 75 -8.30 -21.76 -1.53
CA GLY A 75 -6.93 -22.20 -1.86
C GLY A 75 -6.03 -21.12 -2.47
N VAL A 76 -6.54 -19.91 -2.74
CA VAL A 76 -5.70 -18.75 -3.03
C VAL A 76 -5.12 -18.25 -1.70
N ILE A 77 -3.80 -18.30 -1.58
CA ILE A 77 -3.08 -17.70 -0.45
C ILE A 77 -3.30 -16.20 -0.56
N GLY A 78 -4.02 -15.60 0.39
CA GLY A 78 -4.24 -14.17 0.42
C GLY A 78 -2.97 -13.39 0.76
N ASP A 79 -2.96 -12.10 0.42
CA ASP A 79 -1.86 -11.20 0.75
C ASP A 79 -1.59 -11.21 2.26
N ILE A 80 -0.31 -11.18 2.60
CA ILE A 80 0.15 -11.05 3.98
C ILE A 80 0.48 -9.58 4.22
N ALA A 81 -0.35 -8.89 4.99
CA ALA A 81 -0.02 -7.57 5.51
C ALA A 81 0.98 -7.69 6.67
N ALA A 82 1.94 -6.77 6.71
CA ALA A 82 2.95 -6.70 7.77
C ALA A 82 2.36 -6.53 9.17
N SER A 83 1.15 -5.94 9.27
CA SER A 83 0.37 -5.88 10.50
C SER A 83 -1.13 -5.69 10.27
N MET A 84 -1.93 -5.80 11.34
CA MET A 84 -3.35 -5.48 11.32
C MET A 84 -3.60 -4.03 10.90
N SER A 85 -2.80 -3.09 11.38
CA SER A 85 -2.88 -1.69 10.96
C SER A 85 -2.60 -1.53 9.46
N ALA A 86 -1.60 -2.25 8.93
CA ALA A 86 -1.31 -2.25 7.49
C ALA A 86 -2.46 -2.84 6.67
N PHE A 87 -3.12 -3.90 7.17
CA PHE A 87 -4.32 -4.47 6.57
C PHE A 87 -5.49 -3.47 6.55
N ILE A 88 -5.75 -2.77 7.65
CA ILE A 88 -6.82 -1.74 7.70
C ILE A 88 -6.55 -0.62 6.70
N VAL A 89 -5.32 -0.11 6.64
CA VAL A 89 -4.93 0.90 5.65
C VAL A 89 -5.11 0.38 4.23
N ALA A 90 -4.76 -0.88 3.96
CA ALA A 90 -4.99 -1.52 2.67
C ALA A 90 -6.47 -1.49 2.27
N MET A 91 -7.35 -1.92 3.17
CA MET A 91 -8.79 -1.95 2.93
C MET A 91 -9.37 -0.56 2.63
N ILE A 92 -8.95 0.46 3.38
CA ILE A 92 -9.36 1.86 3.13
C ILE A 92 -8.89 2.32 1.75
N LEU A 93 -7.63 2.05 1.39
CA LEU A 93 -7.07 2.46 0.11
C LEU A 93 -7.72 1.72 -1.08
N LEU A 94 -7.96 0.41 -0.96
CA LEU A 94 -8.65 -0.38 -1.99
C LEU A 94 -10.05 0.17 -2.25
N HIS A 95 -10.81 0.45 -1.19
CA HIS A 95 -12.15 1.04 -1.29
C HIS A 95 -12.12 2.35 -2.09
N HIS A 96 -11.21 3.26 -1.76
CA HIS A 96 -11.08 4.53 -2.47
C HIS A 96 -10.61 4.36 -3.93
N HIS A 97 -9.71 3.42 -4.18
CA HIS A 97 -9.19 3.18 -5.52
C HIS A 97 -10.26 2.59 -6.46
N LYS A 98 -11.11 1.70 -5.93
CA LYS A 98 -12.00 0.87 -6.73
C LYS A 98 -13.43 1.39 -6.86
N ILE A 99 -13.91 2.16 -5.89
CA ILE A 99 -15.27 2.74 -5.95
C ILE A 99 -15.31 4.02 -6.81
N GLY A 100 -14.17 4.45 -7.37
CA GLY A 100 -14.13 5.44 -8.45
C GLY A 100 -14.63 6.83 -8.06
N VAL A 101 -14.61 7.18 -6.77
CA VAL A 101 -15.12 8.47 -6.28
C VAL A 101 -14.34 9.64 -6.91
N LEU A 102 -13.09 9.42 -7.32
CA LEU A 102 -12.25 10.41 -8.02
C LEU A 102 -11.40 9.75 -9.11
N PRO A 103 -11.11 10.45 -10.23
CA PRO A 103 -10.12 9.99 -11.21
C PRO A 103 -8.76 9.77 -10.55
N ILE A 104 -8.14 8.63 -10.83
CA ILE A 104 -6.83 8.26 -10.30
C ILE A 104 -5.77 8.55 -11.34
N HIS A 105 -4.73 9.24 -10.92
CA HIS A 105 -3.59 9.61 -11.74
C HIS A 105 -2.35 8.90 -11.22
N ILE A 106 -1.62 8.26 -12.13
CA ILE A 106 -0.48 7.40 -11.79
C ILE A 106 0.73 7.87 -12.60
N MET A 107 1.85 7.99 -11.91
CA MET A 107 3.18 8.06 -12.50
C MET A 107 3.96 6.82 -12.05
N HIS A 108 4.64 6.16 -12.99
CA HIS A 108 5.37 4.92 -12.75
C HIS A 108 6.77 5.01 -13.34
N MET A 109 7.77 4.54 -12.59
CA MET A 109 9.14 4.40 -13.06
C MET A 109 9.87 3.27 -12.32
N ASP A 110 10.60 2.45 -13.07
CA ASP A 110 11.55 1.49 -12.49
C ASP A 110 12.85 2.22 -12.15
N ILE A 111 13.28 2.12 -10.88
CA ILE A 111 14.47 2.79 -10.37
C ILE A 111 15.43 1.76 -9.79
N ASP A 112 16.68 1.78 -10.25
CA ASP A 112 17.76 0.96 -9.70
C ASP A 112 18.02 1.34 -8.23
N ARG A 113 18.05 0.35 -7.34
CA ARG A 113 18.21 0.51 -5.89
C ARG A 113 19.50 1.21 -5.50
N SER A 114 20.55 1.09 -6.30
CA SER A 114 21.89 1.65 -6.07
C SER A 114 21.96 3.16 -6.35
N VAL A 115 20.98 3.70 -7.08
CA VAL A 115 20.90 5.11 -7.45
C VAL A 115 20.91 6.01 -6.23
N ARG A 116 21.58 7.16 -6.38
CA ARG A 116 21.79 8.15 -5.30
C ARG A 116 22.39 7.54 -4.03
N GLY A 117 23.30 6.58 -4.21
CA GLY A 117 24.05 5.97 -3.11
C GLY A 117 23.26 4.92 -2.33
N GLY A 118 22.34 4.20 -2.97
CA GLY A 118 21.59 3.14 -2.31
C GLY A 118 20.40 3.63 -1.49
N TYR A 119 19.86 4.82 -1.76
CA TYR A 119 18.81 5.40 -0.91
C TYR A 119 17.57 4.50 -0.81
N LEU A 120 17.10 3.94 -1.95
CA LEU A 120 15.96 3.03 -1.97
C LEU A 120 16.24 1.74 -1.20
N ASP A 121 17.46 1.21 -1.28
CA ASP A 121 17.86 0.05 -0.48
C ASP A 121 17.69 0.34 1.02
N GLY A 122 18.17 1.50 1.46
CA GLY A 122 18.00 1.96 2.83
C GLY A 122 16.55 2.28 3.23
N VAL A 123 15.64 2.53 2.29
CA VAL A 123 14.20 2.69 2.57
C VAL A 123 13.54 1.32 2.74
N LEU A 124 13.80 0.39 1.82
CA LEU A 124 13.20 -0.94 1.79
C LEU A 124 13.67 -1.84 2.94
N MET A 125 14.87 -1.63 3.45
CA MET A 125 15.43 -2.40 4.58
C MET A 125 15.01 -1.86 5.96
N ARG A 126 14.20 -0.79 6.03
CA ARG A 126 13.67 -0.27 7.31
C ARG A 126 12.50 -1.09 7.79
N SER A 127 12.10 -0.82 9.04
CA SER A 127 10.87 -1.39 9.58
C SER A 127 9.67 -1.04 8.68
N PRO A 128 8.84 -2.04 8.30
CA PRO A 128 7.64 -1.86 7.48
C PRO A 128 6.58 -0.98 8.16
N HIS A 129 6.74 -0.71 9.46
CA HIS A 129 5.86 0.15 10.25
C HIS A 129 6.36 1.59 10.36
N THR A 130 7.47 1.95 9.70
CA THR A 130 8.04 3.30 9.75
C THR A 130 7.71 4.05 8.47
N PRO A 131 6.86 5.08 8.50
CA PRO A 131 6.58 5.89 7.33
C PRO A 131 7.81 6.72 6.92
N LEU A 132 7.91 7.04 5.63
CA LEU A 132 8.86 8.04 5.16
C LEU A 132 8.56 9.40 5.80
N HIS A 133 9.60 10.25 5.83
CA HIS A 133 9.46 11.57 6.42
C HIS A 133 8.35 12.39 5.72
N GLY A 134 7.37 12.83 6.51
CA GLY A 134 6.25 13.62 6.02
C GLY A 134 5.13 12.81 5.35
N CYS A 135 5.13 11.48 5.51
CA CYS A 135 4.01 10.59 5.23
C CYS A 135 3.16 10.40 6.49
N SER A 136 1.84 10.24 6.33
CA SER A 136 0.86 10.06 7.41
C SER A 136 0.76 8.61 7.88
N ALA A 137 0.91 7.65 6.95
CA ALA A 137 0.79 6.22 7.21
C ALA A 137 1.72 5.42 6.29
N VAL A 138 1.93 4.16 6.65
CA VAL A 138 2.64 3.18 5.84
C VAL A 138 1.93 1.84 5.93
N ARG A 139 1.90 1.10 4.83
CA ARG A 139 1.61 -0.33 4.81
C ARG A 139 2.71 -1.05 4.08
N ALA A 140 2.97 -2.27 4.50
CA ALA A 140 3.71 -3.22 3.70
C ALA A 140 2.91 -4.53 3.61
N SER A 141 2.98 -5.17 2.46
CA SER A 141 2.36 -6.47 2.23
C SER A 141 3.21 -7.32 1.31
N GLU A 142 3.06 -8.64 1.42
CA GLU A 142 3.66 -9.62 0.54
C GLU A 142 2.54 -10.41 -0.13
N ALA A 143 2.55 -10.46 -1.46
CA ALA A 143 1.63 -11.29 -2.23
C ALA A 143 2.07 -12.76 -2.21
N ALA A 144 1.14 -13.65 -2.55
CA ALA A 144 1.39 -15.10 -2.56
C ALA A 144 2.57 -15.55 -3.44
N HIS A 145 2.92 -14.78 -4.48
CA HIS A 145 4.03 -15.08 -5.37
C HIS A 145 5.35 -14.43 -4.94
N GLY A 146 5.36 -13.74 -3.80
CA GLY A 146 6.54 -13.15 -3.19
C GLY A 146 6.83 -11.71 -3.62
N GLU A 147 5.92 -11.06 -4.36
CA GLU A 147 6.01 -9.61 -4.57
C GLU A 147 5.81 -8.87 -3.25
N VAL A 148 6.68 -7.90 -2.99
CA VAL A 148 6.60 -7.08 -1.79
C VAL A 148 6.17 -5.67 -2.19
N TYR A 149 5.15 -5.18 -1.50
CA TYR A 149 4.60 -3.84 -1.65
C TYR A 149 4.92 -3.05 -0.40
N GLN A 150 5.44 -1.83 -0.55
CA GLN A 150 5.55 -0.87 0.53
C GLN A 150 4.94 0.46 0.08
N THR A 151 3.78 0.78 0.65
CA THR A 151 3.00 1.97 0.33
C THR A 151 3.14 2.99 1.44
N HIS A 152 3.54 4.21 1.11
CA HIS A 152 3.60 5.35 2.02
C HIS A 152 2.56 6.39 1.62
N LEU A 153 1.64 6.68 2.53
CA LEU A 153 0.58 7.65 2.32
C LEU A 153 1.12 9.06 2.54
N LEU A 154 1.10 9.90 1.50
CA LEU A 154 1.64 11.26 1.50
C LEU A 154 0.67 12.29 2.09
N THR A 155 -0.62 11.99 2.09
CA THR A 155 -1.72 12.82 2.61
C THR A 155 -2.35 12.18 3.85
N ALA A 156 -2.93 12.95 4.74
CA ALA A 156 -3.76 12.39 5.81
C ALA A 156 -5.09 11.84 5.24
N PHE A 157 -5.83 11.06 6.02
CA PHE A 157 -7.16 10.56 5.57
C PHE A 157 -8.20 11.69 5.48
N GLU A 158 -7.96 12.80 6.17
CA GLU A 158 -8.81 13.99 6.19
C GLU A 158 -8.44 15.00 5.10
N ASP A 159 -7.36 14.77 4.35
CA ASP A 159 -6.99 15.65 3.24
C ASP A 159 -8.00 15.55 2.08
N PRO A 160 -8.17 16.62 1.28
CA PRO A 160 -9.20 16.66 0.24
C PRO A 160 -8.89 15.79 -0.99
N PHE A 161 -7.74 15.10 -1.00
CA PHE A 161 -7.32 14.16 -2.02
C PHE A 161 -6.37 13.14 -1.39
N ILE A 162 -6.24 11.99 -2.03
CA ILE A 162 -5.30 10.95 -1.65
C ILE A 162 -4.06 11.11 -2.50
N ALA A 163 -2.88 11.09 -1.88
CA ALA A 163 -1.63 10.84 -2.58
C ALA A 163 -0.80 9.80 -1.82
N LEU A 164 -0.16 8.91 -2.55
CA LEU A 164 0.71 7.88 -2.00
C LEU A 164 1.87 7.58 -2.94
N VAL A 165 2.97 7.10 -2.37
CA VAL A 165 4.04 6.46 -3.12
C VAL A 165 4.09 4.99 -2.77
N GLU A 166 4.26 4.16 -3.77
CA GLU A 166 4.33 2.72 -3.62
C GLU A 166 5.61 2.18 -4.22
N PHE A 167 6.27 1.28 -3.49
CA PHE A 167 7.43 0.55 -3.93
C PHE A 167 7.03 -0.90 -4.17
N TRP A 168 7.21 -1.39 -5.40
CA TRP A 168 6.99 -2.79 -5.75
C TRP A 168 8.34 -3.44 -5.98
N VAL A 169 8.59 -4.53 -5.26
CA VAL A 169 9.80 -5.34 -5.40
C VAL A 169 9.39 -6.70 -5.89
N LEU A 170 9.81 -7.02 -7.11
CA LEU A 170 9.57 -8.32 -7.72
C LEU A 170 10.57 -9.35 -7.18
N PRO A 171 10.16 -10.61 -6.99
CA PRO A 171 11.05 -11.63 -6.44
C PRO A 171 12.27 -11.91 -7.32
N ASP A 172 12.13 -11.77 -8.64
CA ASP A 172 13.18 -12.03 -9.62
C ASP A 172 13.99 -10.77 -10.01
N ASP A 173 13.55 -9.57 -9.62
CA ASP A 173 14.28 -8.32 -9.86
C ASP A 173 14.76 -7.71 -8.53
N ARG A 174 16.01 -8.00 -8.21
CA ARG A 174 16.65 -7.50 -6.99
C ARG A 174 17.34 -6.16 -7.18
N GLN A 175 17.44 -5.66 -8.41
CA GLN A 175 18.16 -4.43 -8.71
C GLN A 175 17.22 -3.26 -8.89
N ASN A 176 16.04 -3.45 -9.48
CA ASN A 176 15.07 -2.38 -9.67
C ASN A 176 13.94 -2.44 -8.64
N VAL A 177 13.34 -1.29 -8.42
CA VAL A 177 12.11 -1.11 -7.66
C VAL A 177 11.17 -0.32 -8.56
N SER A 178 9.98 -0.87 -8.82
CA SER A 178 8.94 -0.11 -9.50
C SER A 178 8.37 0.89 -8.50
N VAL A 179 8.53 2.18 -8.79
CA VAL A 179 8.05 3.27 -7.95
C VAL A 179 6.81 3.88 -8.59
N LEU A 180 5.68 3.79 -7.90
CA LEU A 180 4.41 4.35 -8.34
C LEU A 180 4.07 5.56 -7.46
N LEU A 181 3.77 6.68 -8.08
CA LEU A 181 3.17 7.84 -7.42
C LEU A 181 1.72 7.95 -7.87
N VAL A 182 0.80 7.75 -6.93
CA VAL A 182 -0.64 7.70 -7.18
C VAL A 182 -1.31 8.88 -6.51
N THR A 183 -2.24 9.53 -7.21
CA THR A 183 -3.00 10.64 -6.64
C THR A 183 -4.40 10.77 -7.19
N THR A 184 -5.30 11.32 -6.37
CA THR A 184 -6.62 11.81 -6.78
C THR A 184 -6.68 13.34 -6.84
N GLU A 185 -5.53 14.01 -6.77
CA GLU A 185 -5.42 15.46 -6.96
C GLU A 185 -5.95 15.86 -8.34
N GLN A 186 -6.91 16.79 -8.36
CA GLN A 186 -7.42 17.33 -9.61
C GLN A 186 -6.30 17.97 -10.44
N PRO A 187 -6.11 17.55 -11.71
CA PRO A 187 -5.04 18.07 -12.54
C PRO A 187 -5.26 19.55 -12.86
N VAL A 188 -4.18 20.32 -12.85
CA VAL A 188 -4.15 21.69 -13.40
C VAL A 188 -3.40 21.70 -14.74
N GLY A 189 -3.59 22.74 -15.55
CA GLY A 189 -2.89 22.89 -16.83
C GLY A 189 -3.46 22.01 -17.95
N SER A 190 -2.61 21.70 -18.94
CA SER A 190 -2.99 20.94 -20.13
C SER A 190 -2.78 19.44 -19.92
N PRO A 191 -3.57 18.56 -20.57
CA PRO A 191 -3.38 17.11 -20.47
C PRO A 191 -1.98 16.60 -20.88
N GLY A 192 -1.28 17.35 -21.74
CA GLY A 192 0.08 17.03 -22.20
C GLY A 192 1.20 17.55 -21.30
N ASP A 193 0.88 18.31 -20.23
CA ASP A 193 1.90 18.78 -19.30
C ASP A 193 2.47 17.61 -18.46
N PRO A 194 3.74 17.67 -18.04
CA PRO A 194 4.33 16.65 -17.18
C PRO A 194 3.54 16.45 -15.87
N PHE A 195 3.56 15.23 -15.33
CA PHE A 195 2.88 14.89 -14.07
C PHE A 195 3.10 15.93 -12.93
N PRO A 196 4.34 16.36 -12.61
CA PRO A 196 4.53 17.31 -11.51
C PRO A 196 4.01 18.72 -11.79
N ALA A 197 3.79 19.08 -13.07
CA ALA A 197 3.16 20.34 -13.44
C ALA A 197 1.64 20.28 -13.26
N ARG A 198 1.05 19.11 -13.50
CA ARG A 198 -0.40 18.85 -13.38
C ARG A 198 -0.85 18.56 -11.95
N HIS A 199 -0.03 17.89 -11.15
CA HIS A 199 -0.34 17.46 -9.77
C HIS A 199 0.68 18.06 -8.79
N GLN A 200 0.62 19.39 -8.65
CA GLN A 200 1.67 20.17 -7.98
C GLN A 200 1.76 19.84 -6.48
N ARG A 201 0.61 19.61 -5.81
CA ARG A 201 0.59 19.30 -4.38
C ARG A 201 1.19 17.91 -4.14
N THR A 202 0.78 16.92 -4.94
CA THR A 202 1.32 15.55 -4.93
C THR A 202 2.83 15.57 -5.16
N ALA A 203 3.30 16.28 -6.19
CA ALA A 203 4.71 16.38 -6.50
C ALA A 203 5.51 17.03 -5.36
N ALA A 204 4.98 18.07 -4.71
CA ALA A 204 5.63 18.70 -3.56
C ALA A 204 5.75 17.73 -2.36
N LEU A 205 4.69 16.96 -2.07
CA LEU A 205 4.70 15.94 -1.01
C LEU A 205 5.69 14.82 -1.32
N ALA A 206 5.72 14.35 -2.58
CA ALA A 206 6.63 13.32 -3.04
C ALA A 206 8.10 13.79 -2.97
N ARG A 207 8.40 15.03 -3.40
CA ARG A 207 9.75 15.62 -3.28
C ARG A 207 10.26 15.63 -1.85
N ARG A 208 9.41 16.00 -0.90
CA ARG A 208 9.76 16.02 0.51
C ARG A 208 10.05 14.62 1.07
N SER A 209 9.27 13.62 0.65
CA SER A 209 9.30 12.27 1.24
C SER A 209 10.34 11.34 0.60
N LEU A 210 10.52 11.43 -0.73
CA LEU A 210 11.46 10.59 -1.50
C LEU A 210 12.89 11.12 -1.48
N GLY A 211 13.11 12.36 -1.02
CA GLY A 211 14.43 12.94 -0.83
C GLY A 211 15.29 12.84 -2.10
N PRO A 212 16.48 12.22 -2.07
CA PRO A 212 17.39 12.17 -3.22
C PRO A 212 16.83 11.51 -4.47
N VAL A 213 15.83 10.62 -4.34
CA VAL A 213 15.25 9.87 -5.47
C VAL A 213 14.13 10.65 -6.16
N ALA A 214 13.57 11.67 -5.52
CA ALA A 214 12.45 12.41 -6.08
C ALA A 214 12.75 13.03 -7.47
N PRO A 215 13.94 13.62 -7.74
CA PRO A 215 14.25 14.14 -9.08
C PRO A 215 14.37 13.06 -10.17
N VAL A 216 14.73 11.83 -9.81
CA VAL A 216 14.75 10.70 -10.75
C VAL A 216 13.32 10.37 -11.16
N LEU A 217 12.45 10.18 -10.17
CA LEU A 217 11.04 9.89 -10.42
C LEU A 217 10.33 11.04 -11.13
N LEU A 218 10.37 12.26 -10.60
CA LEU A 218 9.51 13.37 -11.03
C LEU A 218 10.03 14.13 -12.24
N ASP A 219 11.34 14.24 -12.35
CA ASP A 219 11.99 15.10 -13.36
C ASP A 219 12.74 14.26 -14.42
N GLY A 220 12.69 12.92 -14.32
CA GLY A 220 13.32 12.00 -15.28
C GLY A 220 14.84 12.09 -15.30
N GLN A 221 15.46 12.55 -14.20
CA GLN A 221 16.91 12.62 -14.13
C GLN A 221 17.53 11.23 -14.27
N ALA A 222 18.65 11.16 -15.00
CA ALA A 222 19.37 9.91 -15.13
C ALA A 222 19.75 9.34 -13.75
N PRO A 223 19.60 8.01 -13.55
CA PRO A 223 20.01 7.31 -12.34
C PRO A 223 21.48 7.55 -11.97
#